data_AF-A0A553IHN0-F1
#
_entry.id   AF-A0A553IHN0-F1
#
_cell.length_a   1.000
_cell.length_b   1.000
_cell.length_c   1.000
_cell.angle_alpha   90.00
_cell.angle_beta   90.00
_cell.angle_gamma   90.00
#
_symmetry.space_group_name_H-M   'P 1'
#
loop_
_entity.id
_entity.type
_entity.pdbx_description
1 polymer ?
#
loop_
_entity_poly.entity_id
_entity_poly.type
_entity_poly.pdbx_seq_one_letter_code
_entity_poly.pdbx_strand_id
1 'polypeptide(L)'
;MENKITKSDYIIYNKNLIDYPKILSHAAMTMIETVILSSLLPYTDEEEQNKIFPKIQSFLSNPNLIWTGSQILTFNMIIYMIAKYSGVKKDFKNVIHFCKMGIATNLKARYFLNLDYYYYFLALSYYNLGNQELFNLNLYKCYTTLEMMDNPTKTSKILNLVRKDFNMDLNQFAIEYQLKKYKSKGLNI
;
A
#
# COMPACT_ATOMS: atom_id res chain seq x y z
N MET A 1 12.32 31.76 4.89
CA MET A 1 12.48 30.51 5.64
C MET A 1 11.09 29.95 5.87
N GLU A 2 10.76 28.81 5.29
CA GLU A 2 9.49 28.13 5.61
C GLU A 2 9.57 27.61 7.06
N ASN A 3 8.64 28.03 7.90
CA ASN A 3 8.47 27.48 9.25
C ASN A 3 8.01 26.02 9.12
N LYS A 4 8.95 25.07 9.22
CA LYS A 4 8.62 23.64 9.25
C LYS A 4 7.89 23.34 10.55
N ILE A 5 6.67 22.84 10.44
CA ILE A 5 5.90 22.33 11.59
C ILE A 5 6.67 21.18 12.27
N THR A 6 6.64 21.12 13.59
CA THR A 6 7.24 19.99 14.32
C THR A 6 6.35 18.74 14.22
N LYS A 7 6.90 17.56 14.54
CA LYS A 7 6.10 16.32 14.64
C LYS A 7 4.96 16.47 15.66
N SER A 8 5.24 17.12 16.79
CA SER A 8 4.24 17.36 17.83
C SER A 8 3.11 18.26 17.33
N ASP A 9 3.45 19.36 16.66
CA ASP A 9 2.46 20.27 16.08
C ASP A 9 1.59 19.57 15.04
N TYR A 10 2.20 18.75 14.17
CA TYR A 10 1.48 17.95 13.18
C TYR A 10 0.44 17.03 13.83
N ILE A 11 0.79 16.35 14.92
CA ILE A 11 -0.14 15.47 15.64
C ILE A 11 -1.27 16.29 16.27
N ILE A 12 -0.95 17.39 16.94
CA ILE A 12 -1.94 18.25 17.61
C ILE A 12 -2.93 18.82 16.59
N TYR A 13 -2.44 19.38 15.48
CA TYR A 13 -3.31 19.95 14.45
C TYR A 13 -4.23 18.91 13.84
N ASN A 14 -3.71 17.73 13.48
CA ASN A 14 -4.55 16.69 12.88
C ASN A 14 -5.56 16.11 13.88
N LYS A 15 -5.20 15.94 15.16
CA LYS A 15 -6.15 15.50 16.20
C LYS A 15 -7.30 16.50 16.37
N ASN A 16 -7.01 17.80 16.30
CA ASN A 16 -8.04 18.85 16.38
C ASN A 16 -8.97 18.88 15.16
N LEU A 17 -8.49 18.53 13.96
CA LEU A 17 -9.32 18.53 12.74
C LEU A 17 -10.39 17.44 12.71
N ILE A 18 -10.25 16.40 13.54
CA ILE A 18 -11.16 15.23 13.55
C ILE A 18 -11.74 14.98 14.94
N ASP A 19 -11.76 15.96 15.84
CA ASP A 19 -12.29 15.81 17.20
C ASP A 19 -11.74 14.58 17.95
N TYR A 20 -10.44 14.30 17.83
CA TYR A 20 -9.83 13.16 18.49
C TYR A 20 -9.83 13.35 20.04
N PRO A 21 -10.13 12.31 20.84
CA PRO A 21 -10.36 10.91 20.47
C PRO A 21 -11.83 10.55 20.19
N LYS A 22 -12.77 11.50 20.21
CA LYS A 22 -14.21 11.22 20.10
C LYS A 22 -14.56 10.49 18.81
N ILE A 23 -13.88 10.81 17.70
CA ILE A 23 -14.01 10.13 16.40
C ILE A 23 -13.87 8.61 16.46
N LEU A 24 -13.06 8.08 17.41
CA LEU A 24 -12.88 6.64 17.57
C LEU A 24 -14.21 5.95 17.96
N SER A 25 -15.11 6.67 18.62
CA SER A 25 -16.43 6.18 19.04
C SER A 25 -17.55 6.38 18.01
N HIS A 26 -17.35 7.20 16.96
CA HIS A 26 -18.42 7.51 16.00
C HIS A 26 -18.82 6.29 15.17
N ALA A 27 -20.12 6.05 14.95
CA ALA A 27 -20.57 4.89 14.18
C ALA A 27 -20.13 4.94 12.69
N ALA A 28 -20.08 6.14 12.11
CA ALA A 28 -19.62 6.39 10.76
C ALA A 28 -18.49 7.41 10.77
N MET A 29 -17.59 7.32 9.79
CA MET A 29 -16.58 8.32 9.49
C MET A 29 -16.71 8.71 8.03
N THR A 30 -16.35 9.96 7.72
CA THR A 30 -16.17 10.43 6.36
C THR A 30 -14.82 9.97 5.81
N MET A 31 -14.66 10.05 4.49
CA MET A 31 -13.39 9.76 3.82
C MET A 31 -12.26 10.68 4.31
N ILE A 32 -12.55 11.96 4.53
CA ILE A 32 -11.55 12.95 4.96
C ILE A 32 -11.10 12.66 6.39
N GLU A 33 -12.04 12.42 7.31
CA GLU A 33 -11.70 12.01 8.68
C GLU A 33 -10.86 10.73 8.67
N THR A 34 -11.20 9.77 7.81
CA THR A 34 -10.44 8.52 7.70
C THR A 34 -9.03 8.76 7.15
N VAL A 35 -8.84 9.68 6.19
CA VAL A 35 -7.51 10.07 5.71
C VAL A 35 -6.67 10.67 6.84
N ILE A 36 -7.22 11.65 7.56
CA ILE A 36 -6.51 12.32 8.66
C ILE A 36 -6.20 11.31 9.78
N LEU A 37 -7.15 10.46 10.12
CA LEU A 37 -6.96 9.41 11.12
C LEU A 37 -5.87 8.41 10.69
N SER A 38 -5.85 8.02 9.41
CA SER A 38 -4.82 7.13 8.86
C SER A 38 -3.43 7.77 8.83
N SER A 39 -3.34 9.08 8.63
CA SER A 39 -2.05 9.78 8.61
C SER A 39 -1.43 9.91 10.00
N LEU A 40 -2.21 9.76 11.08
CA LEU A 40 -1.72 9.73 12.47
C LEU A 40 -1.02 8.41 12.86
N LEU A 41 -1.32 7.30 12.18
CA LEU A 41 -0.79 5.96 12.53
C LEU A 41 0.74 5.92 12.71
N PRO A 42 1.58 6.47 11.80
CA PRO A 42 3.03 6.37 11.94
C PRO A 42 3.63 7.24 13.05
N TYR A 43 2.84 8.18 13.61
CA TYR A 43 3.33 9.21 14.51
C TYR A 43 2.85 9.06 15.96
N THR A 44 1.88 8.18 16.18
CA THR A 44 1.27 7.87 17.49
C THR A 44 1.94 6.65 18.13
N ASP A 45 1.74 6.46 19.44
CA ASP A 45 2.26 5.30 20.16
C ASP A 45 1.46 4.02 19.87
N GLU A 46 1.92 2.89 20.39
CA GLU A 46 1.29 1.59 20.15
C GLU A 46 -0.14 1.49 20.72
N GLU A 47 -0.43 2.16 21.83
CA GLU A 47 -1.77 2.17 22.43
C GLU A 47 -2.77 2.89 21.52
N GLU A 48 -2.40 4.06 21.01
CA GLU A 48 -3.21 4.82 20.05
C GLU A 48 -3.33 4.06 18.72
N GLN A 49 -2.24 3.49 18.21
CA GLN A 49 -2.24 2.67 17.00
C GLN A 49 -3.24 1.51 17.09
N ASN A 50 -3.31 0.83 18.23
CA ASN A 50 -4.25 -0.28 18.47
C ASN A 50 -5.73 0.16 18.50
N LYS A 51 -6.01 1.45 18.71
CA LYS A 51 -7.36 2.02 18.61
C LYS A 51 -7.67 2.52 17.20
N ILE A 52 -6.70 3.17 16.57
CA ILE A 52 -6.85 3.79 15.25
C ILE A 52 -6.97 2.73 14.14
N PHE A 53 -6.12 1.70 14.15
CA PHE A 53 -6.04 0.72 13.07
C PHE A 53 -7.36 -0.05 12.87
N PRO A 54 -7.99 -0.63 13.91
CA PRO A 54 -9.28 -1.31 13.75
C PRO A 54 -10.38 -0.38 13.23
N LYS A 55 -10.34 0.89 13.61
CA LYS A 55 -11.32 1.89 13.17
C LYS A 55 -11.25 2.12 11.66
N ILE A 56 -10.05 2.28 11.11
CA ILE A 56 -9.83 2.42 9.67
C ILE A 56 -10.18 1.12 8.94
N GLN A 57 -9.81 -0.04 9.51
CA GLN A 57 -10.16 -1.34 8.92
C GLN A 57 -11.68 -1.54 8.82
N SER A 58 -12.42 -1.18 9.87
CA SER A 58 -13.89 -1.22 9.87
C SER A 58 -14.49 -0.31 8.80
N PHE A 59 -13.89 0.87 8.58
CA PHE A 59 -14.31 1.78 7.53
C PHE A 59 -14.12 1.17 6.13
N LEU A 60 -12.93 0.63 5.85
CA LEU A 60 -12.59 0.03 4.54
C LEU A 60 -13.40 -1.24 4.25
N SER A 61 -13.81 -1.96 5.29
CA SER A 61 -14.56 -3.21 5.16
C SER A 61 -16.08 -3.01 5.12
N ASN A 62 -16.57 -1.77 5.20
CA ASN A 62 -17.99 -1.47 5.22
C ASN A 62 -18.62 -1.70 3.83
N PRO A 63 -19.51 -2.71 3.65
CA PRO A 63 -20.11 -3.01 2.36
C PRO A 63 -21.11 -1.93 1.89
N ASN A 64 -21.60 -1.09 2.81
CA ASN A 64 -22.54 -0.01 2.53
C ASN A 64 -21.84 1.30 2.15
N LEU A 65 -20.51 1.31 2.05
CA LEU A 65 -19.76 2.49 1.67
C LEU A 65 -19.99 2.77 0.17
N ILE A 66 -20.77 3.81 -0.15
CA ILE A 66 -21.02 4.23 -1.54
C ILE A 66 -19.88 5.13 -1.99
N TRP A 67 -19.19 4.75 -3.07
CA TRP A 67 -18.07 5.53 -3.61
C TRP A 67 -18.50 6.23 -4.89
N THR A 68 -18.29 7.54 -4.95
CA THR A 68 -18.33 8.26 -6.22
C THR A 68 -16.97 8.14 -6.93
N GLY A 69 -16.93 8.32 -8.25
CA GLY A 69 -15.69 8.21 -9.04
C GLY A 69 -14.56 9.13 -8.55
N SER A 70 -14.88 10.30 -8.00
CA SER A 70 -13.89 11.23 -7.44
C SER A 70 -13.26 10.77 -6.12
N GLN A 71 -13.91 9.86 -5.38
CA GLN A 71 -13.44 9.39 -4.08
C GLN A 71 -12.45 8.23 -4.17
N ILE A 72 -12.25 7.66 -5.36
CA ILE A 72 -11.37 6.50 -5.53
C ILE A 72 -9.90 6.82 -5.25
N LEU A 73 -9.47 8.04 -5.54
CA LEU A 73 -8.11 8.51 -5.25
C LEU A 73 -7.85 8.46 -3.75
N THR A 74 -8.78 9.06 -2.99
CA THR A 74 -8.75 9.13 -1.54
C THR A 74 -8.84 7.73 -0.92
N PHE A 75 -9.69 6.86 -1.46
CA PHE A 75 -9.82 5.48 -1.00
C PHE A 75 -8.53 4.69 -1.20
N ASN A 76 -7.91 4.81 -2.38
CA ASN A 76 -6.61 4.21 -2.64
C ASN A 76 -5.52 4.74 -1.71
N MET A 77 -5.55 6.03 -1.38
CA MET A 77 -4.60 6.61 -0.43
C MET A 77 -4.73 5.98 0.97
N ILE A 78 -5.96 5.79 1.46
CA ILE A 78 -6.23 5.13 2.74
C ILE A 78 -5.72 3.67 2.72
N ILE A 79 -6.06 2.92 1.67
CA ILE A 79 -5.59 1.53 1.50
C ILE A 79 -4.06 1.45 1.51
N TYR A 80 -3.40 2.33 0.77
CA TYR A 80 -1.95 2.37 0.73
C TYR A 80 -1.33 2.64 2.11
N MET A 81 -1.89 3.59 2.88
CA MET A 81 -1.40 3.91 4.22
C MET A 81 -1.55 2.71 5.17
N ILE A 82 -2.70 2.05 5.18
CA ILE A 82 -2.93 0.91 6.09
C ILE A 82 -2.13 -0.33 5.67
N ALA A 83 -1.94 -0.56 4.37
CA ALA A 83 -1.08 -1.63 3.87
C ALA A 83 0.38 -1.41 4.28
N LYS A 84 0.88 -0.18 4.08
CA LYS A 84 2.24 0.19 4.50
C LYS A 84 2.43 0.03 6.02
N TYR A 85 1.47 0.52 6.82
CA TYR A 85 1.50 0.38 8.27
C TYR A 85 1.54 -1.10 8.70
N SER A 86 0.69 -1.94 8.11
CA SER A 86 0.68 -3.39 8.36
C SER A 86 2.04 -4.02 8.05
N GLY A 87 2.69 -3.59 6.96
CA GLY A 87 4.02 -4.05 6.59
C GLY A 87 5.11 -3.66 7.59
N VAL A 88 5.06 -2.44 8.14
CA VAL A 88 5.95 -2.00 9.23
C VAL A 88 5.77 -2.87 10.47
N LYS A 89 4.53 -3.30 10.77
CA LYS A 89 4.21 -4.22 11.86
C LYS A 89 4.46 -5.71 11.53
N LYS A 90 4.96 -6.02 10.33
CA LYS A 90 5.15 -7.38 9.80
C LYS A 90 3.87 -8.23 9.79
N ASP A 91 2.70 -7.58 9.74
CA ASP A 91 1.42 -8.25 9.58
C ASP A 91 1.16 -8.52 8.09
N PHE A 92 1.85 -9.55 7.58
CA PHE A 92 1.79 -9.90 6.16
C PHE A 92 0.38 -10.30 5.69
N LYS A 93 -0.47 -10.81 6.60
CA LYS A 93 -1.86 -11.15 6.27
C LYS A 93 -2.65 -9.89 5.92
N ASN A 94 -2.56 -8.85 6.75
CA ASN A 94 -3.22 -7.58 6.48
C ASN A 94 -2.59 -6.83 5.29
N VAL A 95 -1.28 -6.89 5.10
CA VAL A 95 -0.64 -6.37 3.88
C VAL A 95 -1.26 -7.00 2.64
N ILE A 96 -1.34 -8.34 2.60
CA ILE A 96 -1.91 -9.06 1.45
C ILE A 96 -3.37 -8.67 1.22
N HIS A 97 -4.17 -8.60 2.29
CA HIS A 97 -5.57 -8.23 2.21
C HIS A 97 -5.75 -6.82 1.60
N PHE A 98 -5.09 -5.81 2.16
CA PHE A 98 -5.25 -4.43 1.71
C PHE A 98 -4.63 -4.19 0.33
N CYS A 99 -3.48 -4.79 0.00
CA CYS A 99 -2.91 -4.67 -1.33
C CYS A 99 -3.83 -5.29 -2.41
N LYS A 100 -4.43 -6.45 -2.14
CA LYS A 100 -5.42 -7.05 -3.05
C LYS A 100 -6.65 -6.17 -3.21
N MET A 101 -7.14 -5.56 -2.13
CA MET A 101 -8.24 -4.59 -2.18
C MET A 101 -7.89 -3.37 -3.04
N GLY A 102 -6.69 -2.80 -2.87
CA GLY A 102 -6.20 -1.66 -3.65
C GLY A 102 -6.08 -1.99 -5.14
N ILE A 103 -5.52 -3.16 -5.48
CA ILE A 103 -5.41 -3.63 -6.87
C ILE A 103 -6.80 -3.83 -7.48
N ALA A 104 -7.72 -4.53 -6.80
CA ALA A 104 -9.08 -4.75 -7.29
C ALA A 104 -9.82 -3.43 -7.55
N THR A 105 -9.65 -2.46 -6.65
CA THR A 105 -10.25 -1.13 -6.78
C THR A 105 -9.70 -0.38 -8.00
N ASN A 106 -8.38 -0.39 -8.19
CA ASN A 106 -7.73 0.22 -9.36
C ASN A 106 -8.22 -0.40 -10.66
N LEU A 107 -8.23 -1.73 -10.75
CA LEU A 107 -8.65 -2.43 -11.97
C LEU A 107 -10.12 -2.16 -12.32
N LYS A 108 -11.02 -2.19 -11.32
CA LYS A 108 -12.45 -1.92 -11.53
C LYS A 108 -12.69 -0.52 -12.12
N ALA A 109 -11.90 0.45 -11.68
CA ALA A 109 -12.06 1.84 -12.09
C ALA A 109 -11.05 2.32 -13.14
N ARG A 110 -10.22 1.41 -13.67
CA ARG A 110 -9.20 1.69 -14.70
C ARG A 110 -8.18 2.75 -14.28
N TYR A 111 -7.80 2.73 -13.00
CA TYR A 111 -6.70 3.54 -12.46
C TYR A 111 -5.45 2.68 -12.21
N PHE A 112 -4.30 3.35 -12.07
CA PHE A 112 -3.00 2.71 -11.82
C PHE A 112 -2.34 3.22 -10.53
N LEU A 113 -3.14 3.68 -9.58
CA LEU A 113 -2.68 4.34 -8.35
C LEU A 113 -1.98 3.33 -7.44
N ASN A 114 -0.74 3.63 -7.09
CA ASN A 114 0.08 2.85 -6.15
C ASN A 114 0.22 1.35 -6.50
N LEU A 115 -0.11 0.93 -7.72
CA LEU A 115 -0.04 -0.48 -8.13
C LEU A 115 1.38 -1.05 -7.98
N ASP A 116 2.39 -0.25 -8.29
CA ASP A 116 3.80 -0.56 -8.10
C ASP A 116 4.10 -0.92 -6.64
N TYR A 117 3.62 -0.09 -5.70
CA TYR A 117 3.78 -0.36 -4.27
C TYR A 117 2.95 -1.56 -3.80
N TYR A 118 1.72 -1.74 -4.28
CA TYR A 118 0.92 -2.91 -3.88
C TYR A 118 1.56 -4.22 -4.32
N TYR A 119 2.06 -4.29 -5.56
CA TYR A 119 2.76 -5.48 -6.02
C TYR A 119 4.09 -5.68 -5.30
N TYR A 120 4.84 -4.62 -5.01
CA TYR A 120 6.04 -4.68 -4.19
C TYR A 120 5.75 -5.22 -2.78
N PHE A 121 4.74 -4.68 -2.09
CA PHE A 121 4.36 -5.12 -0.74
C PHE A 121 3.85 -6.57 -0.73
N LEU A 122 3.13 -6.99 -1.77
CA LEU A 122 2.74 -8.39 -1.94
C LEU A 122 3.97 -9.29 -2.11
N ALA A 123 4.91 -8.91 -2.98
CA ALA A 123 6.16 -9.66 -3.15
C ALA A 123 6.90 -9.80 -1.82
N LEU A 124 7.13 -8.70 -1.11
CA LEU A 124 7.78 -8.71 0.21
C LEU A 124 7.05 -9.60 1.22
N SER A 125 5.72 -9.55 1.24
CA SER A 125 4.91 -10.38 2.15
C SER A 125 5.03 -11.86 1.83
N TYR A 126 4.89 -12.25 0.55
CA TYR A 126 5.00 -13.65 0.15
C TYR A 126 6.43 -14.20 0.28
N TYR A 127 7.45 -13.36 0.09
CA TYR A 127 8.84 -13.71 0.38
C TYR A 127 9.03 -14.09 1.85
N ASN A 128 8.54 -13.25 2.78
CA ASN A 128 8.62 -13.53 4.21
C ASN A 128 7.78 -14.75 4.64
N LEU A 129 6.70 -15.06 3.92
CA LEU A 129 5.87 -16.24 4.14
C LEU A 129 6.39 -17.51 3.44
N GLY A 130 7.53 -17.44 2.73
CA GLY A 130 8.10 -18.56 2.01
C GLY A 130 7.35 -18.99 0.74
N ASN A 131 6.35 -18.22 0.29
CA ASN A 131 5.58 -18.53 -0.91
C ASN A 131 6.28 -17.97 -2.16
N GLN A 132 7.22 -18.75 -2.69
CA GLN A 132 8.07 -18.36 -3.82
C GLN A 132 7.30 -18.10 -5.12
N GLU A 133 6.23 -18.86 -5.40
CA GLU A 133 5.42 -18.67 -6.60
C GLU A 133 4.75 -17.28 -6.59
N LEU A 134 4.06 -16.95 -5.50
CA LEU A 134 3.37 -15.67 -5.37
C LEU A 134 4.36 -14.51 -5.20
N PHE A 135 5.51 -14.74 -4.56
CA PHE A 135 6.60 -13.77 -4.53
C PHE A 135 7.03 -13.38 -5.94
N ASN A 136 7.46 -14.36 -6.75
CA ASN A 136 7.96 -14.11 -8.10
C ASN A 136 6.90 -13.47 -9.00
N LEU A 137 5.66 -13.96 -8.92
CA LEU A 137 4.55 -13.40 -9.69
C LEU A 137 4.33 -11.92 -9.37
N ASN A 138 4.29 -11.55 -8.08
CA ASN A 138 4.03 -10.16 -7.70
C ASN A 138 5.25 -9.27 -7.94
N LEU A 139 6.48 -9.78 -7.81
CA LEU A 139 7.68 -9.02 -8.15
C LEU A 139 7.71 -8.71 -9.65
N TYR A 140 7.34 -9.66 -10.50
CA TYR A 140 7.23 -9.44 -11.94
C TYR A 140 6.12 -8.44 -12.28
N LYS A 141 4.95 -8.53 -11.63
CA LYS A 141 3.88 -7.53 -11.80
C LYS A 141 4.32 -6.12 -11.38
N CYS A 142 5.09 -6.01 -10.30
CA CYS A 142 5.70 -4.76 -9.87
C CYS A 142 6.58 -4.17 -10.98
N TYR A 143 7.49 -4.98 -11.55
CA TYR A 143 8.33 -4.56 -12.67
C TYR A 143 7.50 -4.08 -13.86
N THR A 144 6.52 -4.87 -14.32
CA THR A 144 5.69 -4.47 -15.47
C THR A 144 4.89 -3.18 -15.23
N THR A 145 4.52 -2.91 -13.97
CA THR A 145 3.83 -1.68 -13.60
C THR A 145 4.77 -0.48 -13.66
N LEU A 146 6.03 -0.64 -13.21
CA LEU A 146 7.04 0.41 -13.30
C LEU A 146 7.33 0.81 -14.74
N GLU A 147 7.51 -0.18 -15.62
CA GLU A 147 7.73 0.05 -17.06
C GLU A 147 6.55 0.78 -17.70
N MET A 148 5.32 0.35 -17.39
CA MET A 148 4.11 0.99 -17.91
C MET A 148 3.96 2.44 -17.42
N MET A 149 4.36 2.74 -16.18
CA MET A 149 4.22 4.08 -15.59
C MET A 149 5.29 5.07 -16.05
N ASP A 150 6.41 4.59 -16.59
CA ASP A 150 7.54 5.39 -17.09
C ASP A 150 7.93 6.55 -16.14
N ASN A 151 8.14 6.22 -14.85
CA ASN A 151 8.51 7.19 -13.82
C ASN A 151 9.91 6.88 -13.27
N PRO A 152 10.98 7.50 -13.79
CA PRO A 152 12.36 7.15 -13.44
C PRO A 152 12.67 7.29 -11.94
N THR A 153 12.13 8.31 -11.28
CA THR A 153 12.33 8.54 -9.85
C THR A 153 11.75 7.41 -9.01
N LYS A 154 10.52 7.00 -9.33
CA LYS A 154 9.83 5.91 -8.63
C LYS A 154 10.44 4.55 -8.95
N THR A 155 10.79 4.31 -10.21
CA THR A 155 11.51 3.11 -10.64
C THR A 155 12.81 2.96 -9.87
N SER A 156 13.66 3.99 -9.85
CA SER A 156 14.94 3.96 -9.12
C SER A 156 14.75 3.65 -7.63
N LYS A 157 13.71 4.21 -7.01
CA LYS A 157 13.37 3.95 -5.61
C LYS A 157 13.00 2.48 -5.38
N ILE A 158 12.15 1.90 -6.23
CA ILE A 158 11.74 0.49 -6.07
C ILE A 158 12.89 -0.47 -6.40
N LEU A 159 13.73 -0.18 -7.41
CA LEU A 159 14.94 -0.95 -7.69
C LEU A 159 15.86 -1.04 -6.46
N ASN A 160 16.08 0.09 -5.79
CA ASN A 160 16.87 0.14 -4.56
C ASN A 160 16.24 -0.67 -3.42
N LEU A 161 14.92 -0.61 -3.28
CA LEU A 161 14.19 -1.40 -2.28
C LEU A 161 14.30 -2.90 -2.54
N VAL A 162 14.10 -3.35 -3.79
CA VAL A 162 14.27 -4.75 -4.20
C VAL A 162 15.69 -5.24 -3.94
N ARG A 163 16.70 -4.44 -4.31
CA ARG A 163 18.10 -4.78 -4.04
C ARG A 163 18.39 -4.91 -2.55
N LYS A 164 17.86 -4.00 -1.74
CA LYS A 164 18.04 -4.02 -0.29
C LYS A 164 17.34 -5.22 0.37
N ASP A 165 16.08 -5.43 0.03
CA ASP A 165 15.21 -6.36 0.77
C ASP A 165 15.37 -7.80 0.28
N PHE A 166 15.77 -8.01 -0.98
CA PHE A 166 15.91 -9.35 -1.58
C PHE A 166 17.32 -9.67 -2.10
N ASN A 167 18.27 -8.72 -2.07
CA ASN A 167 19.61 -8.88 -2.63
C ASN A 167 19.59 -9.30 -4.12
N MET A 168 18.68 -8.70 -4.90
CA MET A 168 18.48 -9.02 -6.31
C MET A 168 18.44 -7.78 -7.20
N ASP A 169 18.78 -7.96 -8.47
CA ASP A 169 18.52 -6.97 -9.52
C ASP A 169 17.16 -7.24 -10.18
N LEU A 170 16.25 -6.27 -10.12
CA LEU A 170 14.88 -6.45 -10.60
C LEU A 170 14.80 -6.64 -12.11
N ASN A 171 15.66 -5.96 -12.88
CA ASN A 171 15.66 -6.04 -14.33
C ASN A 171 16.12 -7.43 -14.78
N GLN A 172 17.21 -7.90 -14.19
CA GLN A 172 17.71 -9.25 -14.44
C GLN A 172 16.67 -10.32 -14.06
N PHE A 173 16.05 -10.19 -12.88
CA PHE A 173 14.97 -11.06 -12.45
C PHE A 173 13.81 -11.09 -13.47
N ALA A 174 13.38 -9.93 -13.99
CA ALA A 174 12.26 -9.86 -14.92
C ALA A 174 12.54 -10.56 -16.25
N ILE A 175 13.77 -10.43 -16.77
CA ILE A 175 14.23 -11.13 -17.97
C ILE A 175 14.16 -12.65 -17.76
N GLU A 176 14.76 -13.14 -16.68
CA GLU A 176 14.80 -14.57 -16.35
C GLU A 176 13.41 -15.15 -16.14
N TYR A 177 12.55 -14.43 -15.42
CA TYR A 177 11.17 -14.82 -15.18
C TYR A 177 10.39 -14.97 -16.50
N GLN A 178 10.55 -14.02 -17.43
CA GLN A 178 9.86 -14.06 -18.71
C GLN A 178 10.39 -15.18 -19.62
N LEU A 179 11.71 -15.39 -19.68
CA LEU A 179 12.31 -16.49 -20.44
C LEU A 179 11.81 -17.85 -19.94
N LYS A 180 11.77 -18.04 -18.61
CA LYS A 180 11.24 -19.27 -18.00
C LYS A 180 9.78 -19.51 -18.39
N LYS A 181 8.96 -18.45 -18.42
CA LYS A 181 7.55 -18.51 -18.80
C LYS A 181 7.34 -18.82 -20.28
N TYR A 182 8.24 -18.39 -21.16
CA TYR A 182 8.18 -18.74 -22.57
C TYR A 182 8.57 -20.20 -22.83
N LYS A 183 9.64 -20.68 -22.19
CA LYS A 183 10.05 -22.09 -22.24
C LYS A 183 8.94 -23.03 -21.76
N SER A 184 8.24 -22.68 -20.67
CA SER A 184 7.11 -23.50 -20.18
C SER A 184 5.90 -23.53 -21.11
N LYS A 185 5.80 -22.57 -22.04
CA LYS A 185 4.76 -22.54 -23.08
C LYS A 185 5.20 -23.17 -24.41
N GLY A 186 6.39 -23.77 -24.47
CA GLY A 186 6.93 -24.37 -25.70
C GLY A 186 7.39 -23.33 -26.74
N LEU A 187 7.60 -22.08 -26.34
CA LEU A 187 8.14 -21.04 -27.21
C LEU A 187 9.66 -21.02 -27.09
N ASN A 188 10.36 -21.32 -28.19
CA ASN A 188 11.82 -21.22 -28.28
C ASN A 188 12.20 -19.77 -28.63
N ILE A 189 12.98 -19.14 -27.75
CA ILE A 189 13.52 -17.77 -27.88
C ILE A 189 15.00 -17.82 -27.56
#